data_AF-A0A8J6SBE7-F1
#
_entry.id   AF-A0A8J6SBE7-F1
#
_cell.length_a   1.000
_cell.length_b   1.000
_cell.length_c   1.000
_cell.angle_alpha   90.00
_cell.angle_beta   90.00
_cell.angle_gamma   90.00
#
_symmetry.space_group_name_H-M   'P 1'
#
loop_
_entity.id
_entity.type
_entity.pdbx_description
1 polymer ?
#
loop_
_entity_poly.entity_id
_entity_poly.type
_entity_poly.pdbx_seq_one_letter_code
_entity_poly.pdbx_strand_id
1 'polypeptide(L)'
;MSQTTVGINKKSKSLPPGIIVKLGKFVWTTIWHLMMSQLAPSQKSGEYVRPKSQFRNFVGTEEGNLYQPAAGRYRLFVGLGCPWAHRTLVARSLKKLEDVISVSIASPSSDAGIWVLDDPYEGCHTLPELYQLAQPGYSGRCTVPVLWDEQTKTIVNNESAEIIVMLNSAFNEFSKHPELDLYPEELKETIDLWNDKIYDAVNNGVYRCGFAQSQAAYEKACDELFVALNEIDAVLATSRYVCGDNVTLADVRLFTTLFRFDAVYYGLFKCNRKRIKDYENLGAYLCDLYQLPGVADTCDIDAVKRDYYGNLFPLNPGGIIPSGPDMKSLFEPHDRDRKTKTQFVST
;
A
#
# COMPACT_ATOMS: atom_id res chain seq x y z
N MET A 1 -5.15 -28.33 69.94
CA MET A 1 -4.22 -27.19 69.81
C MET A 1 -2.84 -27.81 69.61
N SER A 2 -2.08 -27.61 68.53
CA SER A 2 -1.92 -26.48 67.63
C SER A 2 -1.49 -27.02 66.27
N GLN A 3 -2.15 -26.57 65.19
CA GLN A 3 -1.66 -26.75 63.82
C GLN A 3 -0.51 -25.76 63.62
N THR A 4 0.69 -26.25 63.30
CA THR A 4 1.80 -25.40 62.87
C THR A 4 1.79 -25.34 61.36
N THR A 5 1.08 -24.36 60.82
CA THR A 5 1.07 -24.01 59.40
C THR A 5 2.43 -23.44 59.03
N VAL A 6 3.26 -24.23 58.36
CA VAL A 6 4.49 -23.73 57.74
C VAL A 6 4.07 -22.86 56.55
N GLY A 7 4.14 -21.55 56.73
CA GLY A 7 3.89 -20.56 55.69
C GLY A 7 4.87 -20.74 54.54
N ILE A 8 4.38 -21.24 53.41
CA ILE A 8 5.09 -21.18 52.13
C ILE A 8 5.16 -19.70 51.74
N ASN A 9 6.30 -19.08 52.03
CA ASN A 9 6.60 -17.73 51.59
C ASN A 9 6.80 -17.75 50.07
N LYS A 10 5.70 -17.63 49.32
CA LYS A 10 5.72 -17.38 47.86
C LYS A 10 6.40 -16.03 47.66
N LYS A 11 7.72 -16.03 47.46
CA LYS A 11 8.45 -14.87 46.93
C LYS A 11 7.74 -14.43 45.65
N SER A 12 7.06 -13.30 45.74
CA SER A 12 6.53 -12.55 44.60
C SER A 12 7.62 -12.47 43.55
N LYS A 13 7.37 -13.01 42.36
CA LYS A 13 8.28 -12.97 41.21
C LYS A 13 8.48 -11.50 40.84
N SER A 14 9.52 -10.90 41.39
CA SER A 14 9.85 -9.48 41.22
C SER A 14 10.25 -9.21 39.77
N LEU A 15 9.86 -8.03 39.27
CA LEU A 15 10.28 -7.47 37.98
C LEU A 15 11.81 -7.59 37.78
N PRO A 16 12.30 -7.61 36.52
CA PRO A 16 13.73 -7.71 36.24
C PRO A 16 14.53 -6.59 36.93
N PRO A 17 15.73 -6.89 37.46
CA PRO A 17 16.62 -5.88 38.03
C PRO A 17 16.87 -4.70 37.08
N GLY A 18 16.89 -3.46 37.61
CA GLY A 18 17.02 -2.25 36.80
C GLY A 18 18.28 -2.21 35.90
N ILE A 19 19.38 -2.85 36.31
CA ILE A 19 20.60 -2.96 35.51
C ILE A 19 20.34 -3.81 34.25
N ILE A 20 19.67 -4.95 34.39
CA ILE A 20 19.31 -5.82 33.28
C ILE A 20 18.37 -5.08 32.31
N VAL A 21 17.40 -4.33 32.85
CA VAL A 21 16.49 -3.51 32.02
C VAL A 21 17.26 -2.42 31.25
N LYS A 22 18.20 -1.71 31.90
CA LYS A 22 19.00 -0.67 31.25
C LYS A 22 19.89 -1.24 30.14
N LEU A 23 20.58 -2.35 30.40
CA LEU A 23 21.42 -3.01 29.40
C LEU A 23 20.57 -3.54 28.22
N GLY A 24 19.45 -4.20 28.52
CA GLY A 24 18.53 -4.69 27.50
C GLY A 24 17.98 -3.58 26.63
N LYS A 25 17.56 -2.44 27.24
CA LYS A 25 17.14 -1.25 26.49
C LYS A 25 18.24 -0.69 25.60
N PHE A 26 19.47 -0.60 26.10
CA PHE A 26 20.60 -0.11 25.31
C PHE A 26 20.84 -0.99 24.08
N VAL A 27 21.03 -2.30 24.29
CA VAL A 27 21.29 -3.27 23.21
C VAL A 27 20.15 -3.27 22.19
N TRP A 28 18.90 -3.34 22.65
CA TRP A 28 17.73 -3.34 21.79
C TRP A 28 17.65 -2.06 20.94
N THR A 29 17.76 -0.89 21.58
CA THR A 29 17.68 0.39 20.88
C THR A 29 18.82 0.54 19.86
N THR A 30 20.04 0.11 20.16
CA THR A 30 21.16 0.16 19.20
C THR A 30 20.91 -0.72 17.98
N ILE A 31 20.49 -1.98 18.18
CA ILE A 31 20.19 -2.90 17.08
C ILE A 31 19.00 -2.36 16.26
N TRP A 32 17.96 -1.86 16.93
CA TRP A 32 16.80 -1.28 16.27
C TRP A 32 17.18 -0.15 15.31
N HIS A 33 18.03 0.80 15.72
CA HIS A 33 18.48 1.88 14.84
C HIS A 33 19.26 1.38 13.62
N LEU A 34 20.14 0.37 13.81
CA LEU A 34 20.88 -0.23 12.70
C LEU A 34 19.93 -0.83 11.66
N MET A 35 18.95 -1.61 12.11
CA MET A 35 17.98 -2.25 11.23
C MET A 35 17.05 -1.24 10.55
N MET A 36 16.57 -0.24 11.30
CA MET A 36 15.71 0.81 10.74
C MET A 36 16.42 1.64 9.68
N SER A 37 17.73 1.88 9.80
CA SER A 37 18.49 2.60 8.76
C SER A 37 18.50 1.88 7.40
N GLN A 38 18.40 0.55 7.40
CA GLN A 38 18.34 -0.27 6.19
C GLN A 38 16.91 -0.36 5.65
N LEU A 39 15.95 -0.64 6.54
CA LEU A 39 14.52 -0.79 6.19
C LEU A 39 13.92 0.54 5.71
N ALA A 40 14.13 1.59 6.51
CA ALA A 40 13.55 2.91 6.34
C ALA A 40 14.61 4.02 6.50
N PRO A 41 15.37 4.30 5.42
CA PRO A 41 16.36 5.37 5.41
C PRO A 41 15.75 6.69 5.89
N SER A 42 16.44 7.40 6.77
CA SER A 42 15.93 8.63 7.36
C SER A 42 16.95 9.76 7.30
N GLN A 43 16.46 11.00 7.34
CA GLN A 43 17.30 12.18 7.58
C GLN A 43 17.81 12.21 9.02
N LYS A 44 18.75 13.11 9.32
CA LYS A 44 19.25 13.33 10.69
C LYS A 44 18.15 13.71 11.69
N SER A 45 17.06 14.31 11.22
CA SER A 45 15.86 14.64 12.01
C SER A 45 15.01 13.42 12.40
N GLY A 46 15.28 12.25 11.81
CA GLY A 46 14.48 11.02 12.00
C GLY A 46 13.31 10.89 11.01
N GLU A 47 13.17 11.81 10.06
CA GLU A 47 12.16 11.74 9.00
C GLU A 47 12.53 10.68 7.95
N TYR A 48 11.60 9.76 7.67
CA TYR A 48 11.75 8.74 6.63
C TYR A 48 11.81 9.35 5.22
N VAL A 49 12.73 8.87 4.38
CA VAL A 49 12.89 9.24 2.98
C VAL A 49 12.73 8.00 2.10
N ARG A 50 11.75 8.03 1.20
CA ARG A 50 11.48 6.94 0.26
C ARG A 50 12.49 6.96 -0.90
N PRO A 51 13.20 5.86 -1.17
CA PRO A 51 14.01 5.73 -2.38
C PRO A 51 13.14 5.74 -3.65
N LYS A 52 13.65 6.34 -4.74
CA LYS A 52 12.94 6.43 -6.02
C LYS A 52 13.06 5.14 -6.84
N SER A 53 12.01 4.81 -7.60
CA SER A 53 11.95 3.74 -8.60
C SER A 53 12.92 4.01 -9.76
N GLN A 54 13.53 2.96 -10.32
CA GLN A 54 14.64 3.08 -11.29
C GLN A 54 14.26 2.66 -12.72
N PHE A 55 13.32 1.74 -12.91
CA PHE A 55 12.82 1.37 -14.23
C PHE A 55 11.61 2.23 -14.58
N ARG A 56 11.73 3.05 -15.63
CA ARG A 56 10.80 4.15 -15.95
C ARG A 56 10.42 4.18 -17.44
N ASN A 57 10.54 3.07 -18.16
CA ASN A 57 10.03 3.01 -19.53
C ASN A 57 8.49 2.95 -19.52
N PHE A 58 7.86 3.14 -20.67
CA PHE A 58 6.42 3.18 -20.78
C PHE A 58 5.92 2.37 -21.98
N VAL A 59 4.69 1.86 -21.86
CA VAL A 59 3.97 1.21 -22.95
C VAL A 59 3.26 2.28 -23.77
N GLY A 60 3.45 2.30 -25.09
CA GLY A 60 2.87 3.32 -25.95
C GLY A 60 2.96 2.95 -27.43
N THR A 61 2.19 3.66 -28.27
CA THR A 61 2.06 3.40 -29.71
C THR A 61 2.95 4.30 -30.56
N GLU A 62 3.80 5.13 -29.96
CA GLU A 62 4.66 6.04 -30.71
C GLU A 62 5.68 5.28 -31.54
N GLU A 63 6.03 5.84 -32.70
CA GLU A 63 7.06 5.26 -33.57
C GLU A 63 8.39 5.16 -32.81
N GLY A 64 9.03 3.98 -32.88
CA GLY A 64 10.28 3.70 -32.18
C GLY A 64 10.12 3.30 -30.70
N ASN A 65 8.90 3.32 -30.14
CA ASN A 65 8.68 2.78 -28.80
C ASN A 65 8.81 1.24 -28.81
N LEU A 66 9.75 0.73 -28.02
CA LEU A 66 10.03 -0.71 -27.91
C LEU A 66 8.87 -1.50 -27.27
N TYR A 67 8.10 -0.86 -26.39
CA TYR A 67 7.05 -1.48 -25.59
C TYR A 67 5.68 -1.12 -26.16
N GLN A 68 5.32 -1.76 -27.27
CA GLN A 68 4.01 -1.60 -27.91
C GLN A 68 2.91 -2.38 -27.16
N PRO A 69 1.69 -1.84 -26.99
CA PRO A 69 0.62 -2.54 -26.31
C PRO A 69 0.19 -3.78 -27.10
N ALA A 70 0.04 -4.91 -26.39
CA ALA A 70 -0.38 -6.18 -26.97
C ALA A 70 -0.97 -7.10 -25.90
N ALA A 71 -2.06 -7.80 -26.23
CA ALA A 71 -2.63 -8.82 -25.35
C ALA A 71 -1.65 -9.99 -25.15
N GLY A 72 -1.50 -10.43 -23.90
CA GLY A 72 -0.60 -11.53 -23.53
C GLY A 72 0.89 -11.19 -23.51
N ARG A 73 1.29 -9.95 -23.83
CA ARG A 73 2.70 -9.52 -23.83
C ARG A 73 3.21 -9.12 -22.45
N TYR A 74 2.35 -8.62 -21.57
CA TYR A 74 2.78 -8.02 -20.31
C TYR A 74 2.35 -8.82 -19.09
N ARG A 75 3.18 -8.77 -18.05
CA ARG A 75 2.93 -9.39 -16.75
C ARG A 75 3.17 -8.40 -15.62
N LEU A 76 2.31 -8.45 -14.62
CA LEU A 76 2.49 -7.75 -13.36
C LEU A 76 3.02 -8.72 -12.31
N PHE A 77 4.17 -8.43 -11.71
CA PHE A 77 4.58 -9.05 -10.45
C PHE A 77 4.13 -8.17 -9.30
N VAL A 78 3.34 -8.73 -8.39
CA VAL A 78 2.68 -7.99 -7.32
C VAL A 78 2.78 -8.71 -5.99
N GLY A 79 2.87 -7.94 -4.91
CA GLY A 79 2.64 -8.46 -3.56
C GLY A 79 1.28 -7.99 -3.08
N LEU A 80 0.40 -8.91 -2.70
CA LEU A 80 -0.97 -8.58 -2.27
C LEU A 80 -1.00 -7.69 -1.02
N GLY A 81 0.02 -7.79 -0.18
CA GLY A 81 0.21 -6.90 0.97
C GLY A 81 0.55 -5.45 0.60
N CYS A 82 1.21 -5.21 -0.54
CA CYS A 82 1.77 -3.92 -0.91
C CYS A 82 0.71 -2.95 -1.51
N PRO A 83 0.53 -1.73 -0.96
CA PRO A 83 -0.45 -0.76 -1.47
C PRO A 83 -0.06 -0.20 -2.84
N TRP A 84 1.23 -0.12 -3.17
CA TRP A 84 1.72 0.36 -4.46
C TRP A 84 1.39 -0.66 -5.56
N ALA A 85 1.57 -1.95 -5.29
CA ALA A 85 1.20 -3.01 -6.21
C ALA A 85 -0.32 -3.18 -6.31
N HIS A 86 -1.05 -3.00 -5.21
CA HIS A 86 -2.50 -3.08 -5.22
C HIS A 86 -3.14 -2.02 -6.16
N ARG A 87 -2.50 -0.85 -6.38
CA ARG A 87 -3.00 0.14 -7.36
C ARG A 87 -3.09 -0.44 -8.77
N THR A 88 -2.09 -1.23 -9.18
CA THR A 88 -2.05 -1.83 -10.51
C THR A 88 -3.10 -2.91 -10.67
N LEU A 89 -3.39 -3.67 -9.60
CA LEU A 89 -4.48 -4.65 -9.59
C LEU A 89 -5.85 -3.99 -9.69
N VAL A 90 -6.11 -2.92 -8.93
CA VAL A 90 -7.36 -2.17 -9.00
C VAL A 90 -7.54 -1.55 -10.38
N ALA A 91 -6.52 -0.86 -10.91
CA ALA A 91 -6.59 -0.28 -12.25
C ALA A 91 -6.82 -1.36 -13.34
N ARG A 92 -6.10 -2.49 -13.26
CA ARG A 92 -6.29 -3.65 -14.15
C ARG A 92 -7.73 -4.18 -14.09
N SER A 93 -8.33 -4.28 -12.90
CA SER A 93 -9.69 -4.78 -12.73
C SER A 93 -10.77 -3.80 -13.21
N LEU A 94 -10.61 -2.51 -12.91
CA LEU A 94 -11.53 -1.47 -13.38
C LEU A 94 -11.52 -1.37 -14.92
N LYS A 95 -10.33 -1.48 -15.53
CA LYS A 95 -10.13 -1.50 -16.99
C LYS A 95 -10.39 -2.86 -17.63
N LYS A 96 -10.82 -3.88 -16.86
CA LYS A 96 -11.11 -5.23 -17.36
C LYS A 96 -9.99 -5.83 -18.23
N LEU A 97 -8.75 -5.68 -17.75
CA LEU A 97 -7.53 -6.13 -18.43
C LEU A 97 -7.06 -7.51 -17.97
N GLU A 98 -7.93 -8.30 -17.34
CA GLU A 98 -7.54 -9.56 -16.72
C GLU A 98 -7.03 -10.59 -17.72
N ASP A 99 -7.64 -10.64 -18.90
CA ASP A 99 -7.25 -11.52 -20.01
C ASP A 99 -6.09 -10.94 -20.86
N VAL A 100 -5.73 -9.67 -20.64
CA VAL A 100 -4.72 -8.95 -21.43
C VAL A 100 -3.36 -8.99 -20.75
N ILE A 101 -3.34 -8.81 -19.42
CA ILE A 101 -2.13 -8.69 -18.61
C ILE A 101 -2.15 -9.76 -17.53
N SER A 102 -1.17 -10.65 -17.58
CA SER A 102 -1.00 -11.72 -16.59
C SER A 102 -0.52 -11.17 -15.25
N VAL A 103 -0.78 -11.89 -14.15
CA VAL A 103 -0.31 -11.53 -12.81
C VAL A 103 0.47 -12.70 -12.22
N SER A 104 1.59 -12.40 -11.57
CA SER A 104 2.36 -13.32 -10.73
C SER A 104 2.46 -12.74 -9.32
N ILE A 105 2.16 -13.56 -8.32
CA ILE A 105 2.16 -13.13 -6.93
C ILE A 105 3.54 -13.38 -6.31
N ALA A 106 3.97 -12.43 -5.49
CA ALA A 106 5.14 -12.58 -4.64
C ALA A 106 4.73 -12.37 -3.17
N SER A 107 5.18 -13.28 -2.31
CA SER A 107 5.01 -13.20 -0.87
C SER A 107 6.30 -12.70 -0.20
N PRO A 108 6.19 -11.90 0.87
CA PRO A 108 7.36 -11.43 1.60
C PRO A 108 7.99 -12.58 2.43
N SER A 109 9.31 -12.64 2.47
CA SER A 109 10.08 -13.51 3.37
C SER A 109 10.42 -12.77 4.66
N SER A 110 9.95 -13.28 5.80
CA SER A 110 10.17 -12.67 7.11
C SER A 110 11.64 -12.68 7.52
N ASP A 111 12.38 -13.68 7.06
CA ASP A 111 13.76 -13.92 7.47
C ASP A 111 14.76 -13.19 6.57
N ALA A 112 14.47 -13.13 5.27
CA ALA A 112 15.38 -12.55 4.28
C ALA A 112 15.05 -11.10 3.93
N GLY A 113 13.85 -10.59 4.26
CA GLY A 113 13.46 -9.22 3.94
C GLY A 113 13.33 -8.95 2.42
N ILE A 114 13.02 -9.99 1.65
CA ILE A 114 12.85 -9.93 0.19
C ILE A 114 11.50 -10.50 -0.23
N TRP A 115 11.11 -10.22 -1.48
CA TRP A 115 9.95 -10.84 -2.12
C TRP A 115 10.35 -12.18 -2.76
N VAL A 116 9.63 -13.23 -2.39
CA VAL A 116 9.73 -14.58 -2.97
C VAL A 116 8.56 -14.77 -3.91
N LEU A 117 8.80 -15.26 -5.12
CA LEU A 117 7.73 -15.56 -6.07
C LEU A 117 6.98 -16.80 -5.58
N ASP A 118 5.65 -16.72 -5.51
CA ASP A 118 4.83 -17.85 -5.08
C ASP A 118 4.98 -19.02 -6.08
N ASP A 119 5.02 -18.67 -7.37
CA ASP A 119 5.37 -19.57 -8.47
C ASP A 119 6.68 -19.11 -9.13
N PRO A 120 7.70 -19.97 -9.27
CA PRO A 120 8.93 -19.64 -9.97
C PRO A 120 8.66 -19.20 -11.42
N TYR A 121 9.46 -18.27 -11.91
CA TYR A 121 9.29 -17.69 -13.23
C TYR A 121 10.65 -17.50 -13.91
N GLU A 122 10.83 -18.06 -15.12
CA GLU A 122 12.10 -18.00 -15.87
C GLU A 122 13.33 -18.45 -15.03
N GLY A 123 13.12 -19.43 -14.14
CA GLY A 123 14.15 -19.91 -13.22
C GLY A 123 14.42 -19.00 -12.01
N CYS A 124 13.74 -17.85 -11.91
CA CYS A 124 13.76 -16.99 -10.73
C CYS A 124 12.77 -17.52 -9.68
N HIS A 125 13.22 -17.61 -8.44
CA HIS A 125 12.41 -17.91 -7.25
C HIS A 125 12.13 -16.64 -6.43
N THR A 126 12.87 -15.57 -6.67
CA THR A 126 12.77 -14.34 -5.90
C THR A 126 12.74 -13.12 -6.81
N LEU A 127 12.19 -12.02 -6.30
CA LEU A 127 12.16 -10.76 -7.04
C LEU A 127 13.58 -10.19 -7.31
N PRO A 128 14.57 -10.29 -6.38
CA PRO A 128 15.95 -9.94 -6.70
C PRO A 128 16.54 -10.70 -7.89
N GLU A 129 16.25 -12.00 -8.03
CA GLU A 129 16.68 -12.77 -9.21
C GLU A 129 16.02 -12.26 -10.50
N LEU A 130 14.73 -11.89 -10.44
CA LEU A 130 14.03 -11.29 -11.58
C LEU A 130 14.64 -9.95 -12.00
N TYR A 131 15.02 -9.10 -11.04
CA TYR A 131 15.70 -7.84 -11.31
C TYR A 131 17.11 -8.06 -11.90
N GLN A 132 17.83 -9.07 -11.40
CA GLN A 132 19.14 -9.46 -11.94
C GLN A 132 19.03 -10.02 -13.37
N LEU A 133 17.93 -10.75 -13.68
CA LEU A 133 17.62 -11.20 -15.03
C LEU A 133 17.36 -10.02 -15.97
N ALA A 134 16.57 -9.03 -15.52
CA ALA A 134 16.25 -7.84 -16.30
C ALA A 134 17.48 -6.95 -16.58
N GLN A 135 18.34 -6.78 -15.58
CA GLN A 135 19.53 -5.95 -15.64
C GLN A 135 20.64 -6.56 -14.77
N PRO A 136 21.61 -7.28 -15.37
CA PRO A 136 22.71 -7.86 -14.61
C PRO A 136 23.51 -6.82 -13.83
N GLY A 137 23.71 -7.04 -12.53
CA GLY A 137 24.42 -6.13 -11.63
C GLY A 137 23.53 -5.05 -11.01
N TYR A 138 22.21 -5.20 -11.10
CA TYR A 138 21.26 -4.33 -10.41
C TYR A 138 21.51 -4.33 -8.89
N SER A 139 21.65 -3.14 -8.32
CA SER A 139 21.95 -2.94 -6.89
C SER A 139 20.91 -2.06 -6.17
N GLY A 140 19.81 -1.72 -6.86
CA GLY A 140 18.70 -0.97 -6.29
C GLY A 140 17.76 -1.84 -5.46
N ARG A 141 16.70 -1.24 -4.94
CA ARG A 141 15.64 -1.97 -4.24
C ARG A 141 14.78 -2.75 -5.24
N CYS A 142 14.64 -4.05 -5.01
CA CYS A 142 13.78 -4.92 -5.80
C CYS A 142 12.35 -4.84 -5.22
N THR A 143 11.49 -4.03 -5.82
CA THR A 143 10.17 -3.67 -5.28
C THR A 143 9.03 -4.16 -6.18
N VAL A 144 7.90 -4.52 -5.59
CA VAL A 144 6.62 -4.61 -6.31
C VAL A 144 5.91 -3.26 -6.34
N PRO A 145 5.12 -2.93 -7.38
CA PRO A 145 4.85 -3.74 -8.57
C PRO A 145 6.00 -3.70 -9.59
N VAL A 146 6.06 -4.72 -10.44
CA VAL A 146 6.89 -4.75 -11.65
C VAL A 146 6.01 -4.99 -12.86
N LEU A 147 6.07 -4.10 -13.86
CA LEU A 147 5.54 -4.35 -15.20
C LEU A 147 6.64 -4.97 -16.05
N TRP A 148 6.47 -6.25 -16.37
CA TRP A 148 7.41 -7.07 -17.13
C TRP A 148 6.93 -7.24 -18.57
N ASP A 149 7.88 -7.16 -19.52
CA ASP A 149 7.63 -7.47 -20.93
C ASP A 149 8.08 -8.91 -21.25
N GLU A 150 7.13 -9.75 -21.65
CA GLU A 150 7.37 -11.15 -22.03
C GLU A 150 8.21 -11.27 -23.31
N GLN A 151 8.25 -10.26 -24.17
CA GLN A 151 9.00 -10.31 -25.43
C GLN A 151 10.48 -9.97 -25.22
N THR A 152 10.76 -8.85 -24.54
CA THR A 152 12.14 -8.41 -24.29
C THR A 152 12.76 -9.01 -23.03
N LYS A 153 11.96 -9.73 -22.22
CA LYS A 153 12.37 -10.37 -20.96
C LYS A 153 13.09 -9.39 -20.03
N THR A 154 12.52 -8.19 -19.89
CA THR A 154 13.02 -7.15 -18.99
C THR A 154 11.88 -6.40 -18.31
N ILE A 155 12.25 -5.56 -17.35
CA ILE A 155 11.33 -4.68 -16.62
C ILE A 155 11.07 -3.43 -17.46
N VAL A 156 9.81 -3.21 -17.80
CA VAL A 156 9.37 -1.95 -18.42
C VAL A 156 9.38 -0.85 -17.37
N ASN A 157 8.68 -1.08 -16.25
CA ASN A 157 8.46 -0.06 -15.24
C ASN A 157 8.27 -0.68 -13.85
N ASN A 158 8.76 -0.01 -12.79
CA ASN A 158 8.50 -0.40 -11.40
C ASN A 158 7.94 0.73 -10.52
N GLU A 159 7.40 1.78 -11.14
CA GLU A 159 6.72 2.91 -10.53
C GLU A 159 5.20 2.76 -10.67
N SER A 160 4.53 2.45 -9.55
CA SER A 160 3.08 2.21 -9.53
C SER A 160 2.25 3.35 -10.12
N ALA A 161 2.66 4.61 -9.92
CA ALA A 161 1.91 5.77 -10.40
C ALA A 161 1.94 5.89 -11.93
N GLU A 162 3.02 5.48 -12.57
CA GLU A 162 3.15 5.47 -14.03
C GLU A 162 2.47 4.23 -14.63
N ILE A 163 2.61 3.08 -13.97
CA ILE A 163 1.97 1.83 -14.42
C ILE A 163 0.45 1.99 -14.50
N ILE A 164 -0.20 2.60 -13.50
CA ILE A 164 -1.66 2.78 -13.56
C ILE A 164 -2.11 3.75 -14.65
N VAL A 165 -1.27 4.70 -15.06
CA VAL A 165 -1.54 5.58 -16.22
C VAL A 165 -1.43 4.77 -17.52
N MET A 166 -0.41 3.90 -17.65
CA MET A 166 -0.31 3.00 -18.80
C MET A 166 -1.50 2.03 -18.88
N LEU A 167 -1.90 1.43 -17.76
CA LEU A 167 -3.07 0.55 -17.70
C LEU A 167 -4.37 1.27 -18.05
N ASN A 168 -4.47 2.57 -17.74
CA ASN A 168 -5.65 3.37 -18.05
C ASN A 168 -5.88 3.52 -19.56
N SER A 169 -4.83 3.80 -20.35
CA SER A 169 -5.00 4.22 -21.74
C SER A 169 -4.29 3.34 -22.78
N ALA A 170 -3.08 2.83 -22.49
CA ALA A 170 -2.26 2.15 -23.50
C ALA A 170 -2.87 0.83 -23.99
N PHE A 171 -3.76 0.21 -23.21
CA PHE A 171 -4.39 -1.07 -23.53
C PHE A 171 -5.87 -0.95 -23.90
N ASN A 172 -6.36 0.25 -24.22
CA ASN A 172 -7.78 0.46 -24.55
C ASN A 172 -8.28 -0.43 -25.69
N GLU A 173 -7.45 -0.70 -26.71
CA GLU A 173 -7.81 -1.61 -27.83
C GLU A 173 -8.12 -3.04 -27.35
N PHE A 174 -7.53 -3.48 -26.23
CA PHE A 174 -7.69 -4.83 -25.68
C PHE A 174 -8.63 -4.88 -24.46
N SER A 175 -9.04 -3.74 -23.93
CA SER A 175 -9.87 -3.63 -22.74
C SER A 175 -11.32 -4.02 -23.04
N LYS A 176 -11.98 -4.73 -22.10
CA LYS A 176 -13.44 -4.94 -22.15
C LYS A 176 -14.23 -3.74 -21.62
N HIS A 177 -13.55 -2.67 -21.21
CA HIS A 177 -14.13 -1.43 -20.70
C HIS A 177 -13.32 -0.21 -21.21
N PRO A 178 -13.17 -0.06 -22.55
CA PRO A 178 -12.29 0.94 -23.16
C PRO A 178 -12.73 2.37 -22.91
N GLU A 179 -14.03 2.60 -22.67
CA GLU A 179 -14.66 3.90 -22.43
C GLU A 179 -14.39 4.46 -21.02
N LEU A 180 -14.01 3.61 -20.06
CA LEU A 180 -13.65 4.07 -18.73
C LEU A 180 -12.29 4.76 -18.77
N ASP A 181 -12.30 6.08 -18.61
CA ASP A 181 -11.09 6.87 -18.43
C ASP A 181 -10.96 7.29 -16.95
N LEU A 182 -9.96 6.72 -16.26
CA LEU A 182 -9.63 7.06 -14.87
C LEU A 182 -8.76 8.32 -14.78
N TYR A 183 -8.30 8.85 -15.91
CA TYR A 183 -7.43 10.03 -15.98
C TYR A 183 -7.81 10.96 -17.14
N PRO A 184 -9.08 11.41 -17.20
CA PRO A 184 -9.58 12.20 -18.32
C PRO A 184 -8.97 13.59 -18.32
N GLU A 185 -8.77 14.15 -19.52
CA GLU A 185 -8.02 15.39 -19.71
C GLU A 185 -8.65 16.58 -18.95
N GLU A 186 -9.98 16.66 -18.88
CA GLU A 186 -10.69 17.74 -18.18
C GLU A 186 -10.54 17.73 -16.65
N LEU A 187 -10.19 16.58 -16.05
CA LEU A 187 -9.94 16.45 -14.61
C LEU A 187 -8.46 16.33 -14.27
N LYS A 188 -7.58 16.25 -15.27
CA LYS A 188 -6.16 15.94 -15.10
C LYS A 188 -5.45 16.81 -14.07
N GLU A 189 -5.58 18.14 -14.18
CA GLU A 189 -4.99 19.07 -13.23
C GLU A 189 -5.50 18.87 -11.79
N THR A 190 -6.80 18.57 -11.65
CA THR A 190 -7.43 18.30 -10.34
C THR A 190 -6.94 16.96 -9.77
N ILE A 191 -6.82 15.95 -10.62
CA ILE A 191 -6.31 14.62 -10.25
C ILE A 191 -4.85 14.74 -9.80
N ASP A 192 -4.02 15.50 -10.52
CA ASP A 192 -2.61 15.72 -10.18
C ASP A 192 -2.45 16.45 -8.84
N LEU A 193 -3.22 17.51 -8.61
CA LEU A 193 -3.23 18.22 -7.33
C LEU A 193 -3.57 17.29 -6.16
N TRP A 194 -4.61 16.47 -6.32
CA TRP A 194 -4.99 15.51 -5.29
C TRP A 194 -3.95 14.40 -5.14
N ASN A 195 -3.38 13.93 -6.24
CA ASN A 195 -2.38 12.88 -6.26
C ASN A 195 -1.13 13.25 -5.47
N ASP A 196 -0.64 14.48 -5.62
CA ASP A 196 0.52 14.99 -4.89
C ASP A 196 0.22 15.03 -3.39
N LYS A 197 -0.93 15.61 -3.02
CA LYS A 197 -1.37 15.68 -1.62
C LYS A 197 -1.58 14.31 -0.98
N ILE A 198 -2.31 13.43 -1.67
CA ILE A 198 -2.60 12.07 -1.23
C ILE A 198 -1.31 11.27 -1.11
N TYR A 199 -0.36 11.44 -2.03
CA TYR A 199 0.93 10.75 -1.93
C TYR A 199 1.73 11.21 -0.71
N ASP A 200 1.97 12.51 -0.57
CA ASP A 200 2.89 13.04 0.46
C ASP A 200 2.32 12.89 1.88
N ALA A 201 1.04 13.23 2.05
CA ALA A 201 0.40 13.30 3.36
C ALA A 201 -0.30 11.99 3.76
N VAL A 202 -0.75 11.17 2.81
CA VAL A 202 -1.56 9.96 3.11
C VAL A 202 -0.81 8.68 2.79
N ASN A 203 -0.56 8.39 1.50
CA ASN A 203 0.04 7.12 1.08
C ASN A 203 1.45 6.93 1.62
N ASN A 204 2.30 7.97 1.52
CA ASN A 204 3.62 7.97 2.12
C ASN A 204 3.59 8.48 3.58
N GLY A 205 2.59 9.31 3.94
CA GLY A 205 2.42 9.83 5.30
C GLY A 205 2.28 8.76 6.37
N VAL A 206 1.52 7.68 6.11
CA VAL A 206 1.42 6.56 7.06
C VAL A 206 2.77 5.86 7.28
N TYR A 207 3.60 5.72 6.24
CA TYR A 207 4.97 5.19 6.38
C TYR A 207 5.89 6.16 7.11
N ARG A 208 5.74 7.48 6.86
CA ARG A 208 6.48 8.51 7.60
C ARG A 208 6.15 8.46 9.09
N CYS A 209 4.91 8.15 9.47
CA CYS A 209 4.54 7.89 10.86
C CYS A 209 5.18 6.59 11.39
N GLY A 210 4.97 5.47 10.68
CA GLY A 210 5.39 4.15 11.15
C GLY A 210 6.91 3.94 11.21
N PHE A 211 7.65 4.66 10.37
CA PHE A 211 9.10 4.58 10.28
C PHE A 211 9.84 5.77 10.90
N ALA A 212 9.12 6.71 11.53
CA ALA A 212 9.74 7.83 12.22
C ALA A 212 10.72 7.31 13.30
N GLN A 213 11.93 7.86 13.30
CA GLN A 213 12.97 7.51 14.28
C GLN A 213 13.11 8.57 15.39
N SER A 214 12.23 9.58 15.40
CA SER A 214 12.13 10.58 16.46
C SER A 214 10.67 10.95 16.72
N GLN A 215 10.37 11.40 17.95
CA GLN A 215 9.03 11.83 18.33
C GLN A 215 8.55 13.01 17.47
N ALA A 216 9.42 13.99 17.21
CA ALA A 216 9.09 15.15 16.40
C ALA A 216 8.78 14.78 14.93
N ALA A 217 9.54 13.85 14.33
CA ALA A 217 9.26 13.37 12.98
C ALA A 217 7.92 12.64 12.89
N TYR A 218 7.60 11.83 13.91
CA TYR A 218 6.31 11.15 14.02
C TYR A 218 5.16 12.16 14.15
N GLU A 219 5.26 13.13 15.08
CA GLU A 219 4.21 14.12 15.33
C GLU A 219 3.92 14.94 14.08
N LYS A 220 4.95 15.45 13.40
CA LYS A 220 4.81 16.17 12.13
C LYS A 220 4.10 15.34 11.06
N ALA A 221 4.54 14.10 10.83
CA ALA A 221 3.92 13.23 9.84
C ALA A 221 2.47 12.89 10.19
N CYS A 222 2.18 12.67 11.48
CA CYS A 222 0.84 12.36 11.99
C CYS A 222 -0.09 13.57 11.87
N ASP A 223 0.40 14.79 12.16
CA ASP A 223 -0.35 16.04 11.96
C ASP A 223 -0.73 16.22 10.48
N GLU A 224 0.25 16.14 9.58
CA GLU A 224 0.01 16.27 8.13
C GLU A 224 -0.98 15.22 7.61
N LEU A 225 -0.85 13.96 8.06
CA LEU A 225 -1.77 12.87 7.70
C LEU A 225 -3.22 13.18 8.09
N PHE A 226 -3.45 13.54 9.36
CA PHE A 226 -4.80 13.76 9.85
C PHE A 226 -5.42 15.07 9.33
N VAL A 227 -4.61 16.09 9.04
CA VAL A 227 -5.08 17.28 8.30
C VAL A 227 -5.57 16.87 6.90
N ALA A 228 -4.78 16.11 6.14
CA ALA A 228 -5.17 15.68 4.82
C ALA A 228 -6.42 14.76 4.82
N LEU A 229 -6.52 13.82 5.77
CA LEU A 229 -7.72 12.97 5.89
C LEU A 229 -8.98 13.78 6.22
N ASN A 230 -8.88 14.80 7.08
CA ASN A 230 -10.02 15.67 7.38
C ASN A 230 -10.47 16.49 6.15
N GLU A 231 -9.51 16.97 5.35
CA GLU A 231 -9.83 17.69 4.12
C GLU A 231 -10.49 16.79 3.07
N ILE A 232 -9.99 15.56 2.90
CA ILE A 232 -10.61 14.57 2.01
C ILE A 232 -12.03 14.24 2.49
N ASP A 233 -12.23 14.01 3.80
CA ASP A 233 -13.55 13.74 4.37
C ASP A 233 -14.54 14.90 4.12
N ALA A 234 -14.08 16.14 4.19
CA ALA A 234 -14.88 17.32 3.88
C ALA A 234 -15.28 17.40 2.40
N VAL A 235 -14.38 17.06 1.48
CA VAL A 235 -14.66 16.99 0.03
C VAL A 235 -15.69 15.88 -0.27
N LEU A 236 -15.52 14.73 0.40
CA LEU A 236 -16.43 13.58 0.23
C LEU A 236 -17.83 13.81 0.84
N ALA A 237 -18.04 14.90 1.58
CA ALA A 237 -19.35 15.33 2.04
C ALA A 237 -20.23 15.85 0.89
N THR A 238 -19.63 16.40 -0.17
CA THR A 238 -20.35 17.02 -1.30
C THR A 238 -20.13 16.34 -2.64
N SER A 239 -19.07 15.55 -2.78
CA SER A 239 -18.75 14.78 -4.00
C SER A 239 -18.72 13.28 -3.70
N ARG A 240 -19.11 12.45 -4.67
CA ARG A 240 -19.04 10.98 -4.51
C ARG A 240 -17.59 10.49 -4.40
N TYR A 241 -16.70 11.05 -5.23
CA TYR A 241 -15.27 10.76 -5.30
C TYR A 241 -14.43 12.03 -5.11
N VAL A 242 -13.12 11.87 -4.95
CA VAL A 242 -12.21 12.99 -4.60
C VAL A 242 -12.17 14.06 -5.69
N CYS A 243 -12.33 13.65 -6.95
CA CYS A 243 -12.33 14.54 -8.12
C CYS A 243 -13.74 14.78 -8.71
N GLY A 244 -14.81 14.43 -8.01
CA GLY A 244 -16.20 14.69 -8.44
C GLY A 244 -17.08 13.44 -8.44
N ASP A 245 -17.79 13.22 -9.55
CA ASP A 245 -18.85 12.21 -9.65
C ASP A 245 -18.37 10.84 -10.13
N ASN A 246 -17.23 10.79 -10.82
CA ASN A 246 -16.65 9.57 -11.39
C ASN A 246 -15.37 9.17 -10.66
N VAL A 247 -15.08 7.87 -10.64
CA VAL A 247 -13.85 7.31 -10.08
C VAL A 247 -12.65 7.70 -10.95
N THR A 248 -11.55 8.08 -10.33
CA THR A 248 -10.31 8.48 -11.01
C THR A 248 -9.08 7.76 -10.45
N LEU A 249 -7.91 7.97 -11.05
CA LEU A 249 -6.64 7.46 -10.51
C LEU A 249 -6.30 8.03 -9.12
N ALA A 250 -6.85 9.20 -8.73
CA ALA A 250 -6.71 9.72 -7.37
C ALA A 250 -7.42 8.80 -6.36
N ASP A 251 -8.62 8.33 -6.69
CA ASP A 251 -9.38 7.40 -5.86
C ASP A 251 -8.69 6.05 -5.75
N VAL A 252 -8.17 5.52 -6.86
CA VAL A 252 -7.37 4.28 -6.87
C VAL A 252 -6.14 4.39 -5.95
N ARG A 253 -5.44 5.54 -5.99
CA ARG A 253 -4.26 5.78 -5.13
C ARG A 253 -4.64 5.92 -3.66
N LEU A 254 -5.77 6.53 -3.35
CA LEU A 254 -6.26 6.71 -1.98
C LEU A 254 -6.78 5.39 -1.39
N PHE A 255 -7.61 4.67 -2.16
CA PHE A 255 -8.25 3.41 -1.78
C PHE A 255 -7.29 2.42 -1.14
N THR A 256 -6.14 2.18 -1.79
CA THR A 256 -5.20 1.16 -1.32
C THR A 256 -4.58 1.51 0.03
N THR A 257 -4.57 2.78 0.42
CA THR A 257 -4.17 3.20 1.77
C THR A 257 -5.32 3.07 2.76
N LEU A 258 -6.53 3.52 2.41
CA LEU A 258 -7.70 3.44 3.27
C LEU A 258 -8.06 1.99 3.63
N PHE A 259 -8.01 1.08 2.67
CA PHE A 259 -8.26 -0.36 2.87
C PHE A 259 -7.37 -0.98 3.96
N ARG A 260 -6.14 -0.48 4.09
CA ARG A 260 -5.14 -0.98 5.05
C ARG A 260 -5.15 -0.23 6.38
N PHE A 261 -5.82 0.92 6.44
CA PHE A 261 -5.61 1.88 7.51
C PHE A 261 -6.00 1.34 8.88
N ASP A 262 -7.26 0.91 9.03
CA ASP A 262 -7.77 0.43 10.33
C ASP A 262 -7.16 -0.92 10.72
N ALA A 263 -6.76 -1.73 9.74
CA ALA A 263 -6.18 -3.05 9.95
C ALA A 263 -4.69 -3.05 10.28
N VAL A 264 -3.95 -2.04 9.81
CA VAL A 264 -2.49 -2.00 9.94
C VAL A 264 -2.02 -0.65 10.45
N TYR A 265 -2.28 0.43 9.70
CA TYR A 265 -1.63 1.72 9.96
C TYR A 265 -2.05 2.33 11.29
N TYR A 266 -3.31 2.16 11.67
CA TYR A 266 -3.86 2.58 12.94
C TYR A 266 -3.08 2.00 14.12
N GLY A 267 -2.80 0.69 14.10
CA GLY A 267 -2.05 0.02 15.15
C GLY A 267 -0.53 0.11 14.97
N LEU A 268 -0.01 -0.56 13.93
CA LEU A 268 1.41 -0.77 13.72
C LEU A 268 2.18 0.55 13.49
N PHE A 269 1.62 1.44 12.65
CA PHE A 269 2.24 2.72 12.32
C PHE A 269 1.83 3.86 13.25
N LYS A 270 1.01 3.56 14.27
CA LYS A 270 0.52 4.52 15.27
C LYS A 270 -0.28 5.68 14.66
N CYS A 271 -0.89 5.49 13.48
CA CYS A 271 -1.79 6.48 12.89
C CYS A 271 -3.16 6.44 13.60
N ASN A 272 -3.18 6.68 14.91
CA ASN A 272 -4.26 6.23 15.79
C ASN A 272 -5.18 7.32 16.34
N ARG A 273 -5.15 8.54 15.79
CA ARG A 273 -6.05 9.63 16.25
C ARG A 273 -7.52 9.34 15.93
N LYS A 274 -7.79 8.72 14.78
CA LYS A 274 -9.15 8.37 14.31
C LYS A 274 -9.05 7.22 13.30
N ARG A 275 -9.97 6.25 13.37
CA ARG A 275 -10.09 5.17 12.37
C ARG A 275 -10.83 5.69 11.13
N ILE A 276 -10.57 5.12 9.95
CA ILE A 276 -11.29 5.46 8.71
C ILE A 276 -12.79 5.26 8.88
N LYS A 277 -13.20 4.16 9.53
CA LYS A 277 -14.63 3.92 9.78
C LYS A 277 -15.32 4.94 10.69
N ASP A 278 -14.56 5.72 11.47
CA ASP A 278 -15.13 6.71 12.40
C ASP A 278 -15.28 8.10 11.74
N TYR A 279 -14.84 8.26 10.48
CA TYR A 279 -15.07 9.46 9.68
C TYR A 279 -16.48 9.47 9.08
N GLU A 280 -17.03 10.66 8.86
CA GLU A 280 -18.42 10.81 8.40
C GLU A 280 -18.59 10.31 6.96
N ASN A 281 -17.61 10.57 6.09
CA ASN A 281 -17.71 10.27 4.66
C ASN A 281 -16.68 9.24 4.20
N LEU A 282 -15.45 9.24 4.76
CA LEU A 282 -14.38 8.33 4.35
C LEU A 282 -14.72 6.84 4.53
N GLY A 283 -15.45 6.47 5.59
CA GLY A 283 -15.88 5.09 5.81
C GLY A 283 -16.81 4.60 4.70
N ALA A 284 -17.86 5.36 4.41
CA ALA A 284 -18.78 5.06 3.30
C ALA A 284 -18.06 5.10 1.94
N TYR A 285 -17.09 6.00 1.75
CA TYR A 285 -16.28 6.10 0.53
C TYR A 285 -15.42 4.86 0.31
N LEU A 286 -14.82 4.32 1.37
CA LEU A 286 -14.09 3.06 1.31
C LEU A 286 -15.01 1.90 0.92
N CYS A 287 -16.22 1.83 1.48
CA CYS A 287 -17.21 0.81 1.12
C CYS A 287 -17.64 0.93 -0.35
N ASP A 288 -17.94 2.14 -0.84
CA ASP A 288 -18.32 2.41 -2.25
C ASP A 288 -17.24 1.89 -3.21
N LEU A 289 -15.97 2.27 -3.00
CA LEU A 289 -14.86 1.80 -3.84
C LEU A 289 -14.63 0.30 -3.75
N TYR A 290 -14.75 -0.30 -2.56
CA TYR A 290 -14.59 -1.73 -2.37
C TYR A 290 -15.66 -2.54 -3.11
N GLN A 291 -16.87 -1.98 -3.22
CA GLN A 291 -18.03 -2.62 -3.88
C GLN A 291 -18.06 -2.39 -5.39
N LEU A 292 -17.16 -1.60 -5.97
CA LEU A 292 -17.04 -1.49 -7.43
C LEU A 292 -16.73 -2.86 -8.06
N PRO A 293 -17.33 -3.21 -9.22
CA PRO A 293 -17.20 -4.54 -9.80
C PRO A 293 -15.75 -4.99 -10.05
N GLY A 294 -15.29 -5.98 -9.27
CA GLY A 294 -13.96 -6.59 -9.34
C GLY A 294 -12.92 -6.03 -8.36
N VAL A 295 -13.21 -4.92 -7.66
CA VAL A 295 -12.26 -4.33 -6.70
C VAL A 295 -12.10 -5.19 -5.44
N ALA A 296 -13.19 -5.79 -4.94
CA ALA A 296 -13.12 -6.70 -3.80
C ALA A 296 -12.19 -7.91 -4.07
N ASP A 297 -12.11 -8.39 -5.33
CA ASP A 297 -11.28 -9.53 -5.72
C ASP A 297 -9.78 -9.20 -5.70
N THR A 298 -9.40 -7.92 -5.68
CA THR A 298 -7.99 -7.49 -5.55
C THR A 298 -7.54 -7.37 -4.09
N CYS A 299 -8.45 -7.57 -3.14
CA CYS A 299 -8.25 -7.28 -1.73
C CYS A 299 -8.03 -8.55 -0.89
N ASP A 300 -6.79 -8.78 -0.44
CA ASP A 300 -6.46 -9.85 0.52
C ASP A 300 -5.98 -9.24 1.85
N ILE A 301 -6.88 -9.15 2.83
CA ILE A 301 -6.56 -8.58 4.13
C ILE A 301 -5.59 -9.44 4.94
N ASP A 302 -5.60 -10.76 4.75
CA ASP A 302 -4.71 -11.67 5.47
C ASP A 302 -3.29 -11.57 4.92
N ALA A 303 -3.12 -11.44 3.60
CA ALA A 303 -1.83 -11.11 3.00
C ALA A 303 -1.32 -9.75 3.46
N VAL A 304 -2.18 -8.73 3.52
CA VAL A 304 -1.83 -7.41 4.09
C VAL A 304 -1.33 -7.54 5.53
N LYS A 305 -2.08 -8.22 6.40
CA LYS A 305 -1.71 -8.32 7.81
C LYS A 305 -0.43 -9.15 8.00
N ARG A 306 -0.26 -10.24 7.24
CA ARG A 306 0.98 -11.05 7.23
C ARG A 306 2.18 -10.22 6.77
N ASP A 307 2.05 -9.43 5.71
CA ASP A 307 3.12 -8.56 5.21
C ASP A 307 3.57 -7.58 6.31
N TYR A 308 2.65 -6.76 6.81
CA TYR A 308 3.01 -5.68 7.72
C TYR A 308 3.41 -6.15 9.13
N TYR A 309 2.63 -7.03 9.76
CA TYR A 309 2.94 -7.48 11.12
C TYR A 309 4.00 -8.59 11.16
N GLY A 310 4.17 -9.35 10.08
CA GLY A 310 5.10 -10.46 10.00
C GLY A 310 6.47 -10.11 9.40
N ASN A 311 6.55 -9.16 8.45
CA ASN A 311 7.77 -8.94 7.66
C ASN A 311 8.45 -7.58 7.93
N LEU A 312 7.75 -6.59 8.50
CA LEU A 312 8.36 -5.31 8.82
C LEU A 312 9.14 -5.33 10.14
N PHE A 313 9.97 -6.36 10.36
CA PHE A 313 10.92 -6.37 11.47
C PHE A 313 11.94 -5.22 11.26
N PRO A 314 12.19 -4.35 12.26
CA PRO A 314 11.93 -4.52 13.70
C PRO A 314 10.70 -3.80 14.27
N LEU A 315 9.72 -3.39 13.45
CA LEU A 315 8.53 -2.66 13.94
C LEU A 315 7.62 -3.50 14.85
N ASN A 316 7.50 -4.81 14.57
CA ASN A 316 6.75 -5.75 15.39
C ASN A 316 7.61 -6.96 15.77
N PRO A 317 8.51 -6.85 16.77
CA PRO A 317 9.46 -7.90 17.11
C PRO A 317 8.82 -9.23 17.51
N GLY A 318 7.60 -9.20 18.04
CA GLY A 318 6.89 -10.40 18.46
C GLY A 318 6.25 -11.17 17.30
N GLY A 319 6.16 -10.59 16.10
CA GLY A 319 5.52 -11.20 14.93
C GLY A 319 4.03 -11.50 15.11
N ILE A 320 3.41 -11.06 16.21
CA ILE A 320 1.99 -11.31 16.48
C ILE A 320 1.15 -10.49 15.52
N ILE A 321 0.27 -11.17 14.79
CA ILE A 321 -0.69 -10.57 13.88
C ILE A 321 -2.03 -10.39 14.61
N PRO A 322 -2.55 -9.16 14.77
CA PRO A 322 -3.84 -8.94 15.42
C PRO A 322 -4.99 -9.65 14.68
N SER A 323 -6.00 -10.13 15.40
CA SER A 323 -7.16 -10.80 14.77
C SER A 323 -8.10 -9.82 14.07
N GLY A 324 -8.25 -8.59 14.59
CA GLY A 324 -9.14 -7.58 14.00
C GLY A 324 -8.48 -6.71 12.92
N PRO A 325 -9.23 -5.70 12.43
CA PRO A 325 -10.68 -5.55 12.52
C PRO A 325 -11.41 -6.58 11.64
N ASP A 326 -12.72 -6.75 11.84
CA ASP A 326 -13.58 -7.50 10.91
C ASP A 326 -13.81 -6.65 9.66
N MET A 327 -13.55 -7.21 8.48
CA MET A 327 -13.69 -6.52 7.20
C MET A 327 -15.10 -6.63 6.59
N LYS A 328 -16.02 -7.39 7.22
CA LYS A 328 -17.40 -7.54 6.73
C LYS A 328 -18.15 -6.21 6.57
N SER A 329 -17.80 -5.20 7.36
CA SER A 329 -18.42 -3.88 7.26
C SER A 329 -18.18 -3.20 5.90
N LEU A 330 -17.19 -3.64 5.12
CA LEU A 330 -16.95 -3.13 3.76
C LEU A 330 -18.08 -3.48 2.77
N PHE A 331 -18.92 -4.46 3.09
CA PHE A 331 -20.10 -4.84 2.30
C PHE A 331 -21.39 -4.14 2.75
N GLU A 332 -21.34 -3.31 3.79
CA GLU A 332 -22.51 -2.56 4.23
C GLU A 332 -22.91 -1.50 3.19
N PRO A 333 -24.22 -1.20 3.04
CA PRO A 333 -24.68 -0.12 2.17
C PRO A 333 -24.01 1.22 2.54
N HIS A 334 -23.53 1.94 1.52
CA HIS A 334 -22.77 3.18 1.71
C HIS A 334 -23.56 4.46 1.39
N ASP A 335 -24.71 4.35 0.71
CA ASP A 335 -25.58 5.47 0.31
C ASP A 335 -24.83 6.61 -0.41
N ARG A 336 -23.76 6.30 -1.15
CA ARG A 336 -22.97 7.31 -1.87
C ARG A 336 -23.43 7.59 -3.30
N ASP A 337 -24.25 6.71 -3.89
CA ASP A 337 -24.85 6.96 -5.21
C ASP A 337 -25.67 8.26 -5.26
N ARG A 338 -26.30 8.64 -4.13
CA ARG A 338 -27.06 9.90 -4.02
C ARG A 338 -26.20 11.17 -4.08
N LYS A 339 -24.87 11.04 -4.01
CA LYS A 339 -23.92 12.17 -4.08
C LYS A 339 -23.48 12.48 -5.51
N THR A 340 -23.83 11.63 -6.48
CA THR A 340 -23.64 11.91 -7.90
C THR A 340 -24.59 13.03 -8.32
N LYS A 341 -24.07 14.12 -8.88
CA LYS A 341 -24.94 15.15 -9.45
C LYS A 341 -25.68 14.53 -10.64
N THR A 342 -27.00 14.43 -10.55
CA THR A 342 -27.82 14.02 -11.70
C THR A 342 -27.65 15.07 -12.79
N GLN A 343 -26.91 14.77 -13.86
CA GLN A 343 -27.08 15.48 -15.11
C GLN A 343 -28.48 15.13 -15.60
N PHE A 344 -29.44 16.01 -15.36
CA PHE A 344 -30.65 16.03 -16.16
C PHE A 344 -30.21 16.35 -17.59
N VAL A 345 -30.02 15.31 -18.39
CA VAL A 345 -30.02 15.46 -19.85
C VAL A 345 -31.47 15.77 -20.21
N SER A 346 -31.79 17.06 -20.29
CA SER A 346 -33.00 17.52 -20.94
C SER A 346 -32.93 17.08 -22.40
N THR A 347 -33.76 16.10 -22.77
CA THR A 347 -34.03 15.70 -24.16
C THR A 347 -34.56 16.85 -24.99
#